data_AF-A0A7X7PB26-F1
#
_entry.id   AF-A0A7X7PB26-F1
#
_cell.length_a   1.000
_cell.length_b   1.000
_cell.length_c   1.000
_cell.angle_alpha   90.00
_cell.angle_beta   90.00
_cell.angle_gamma   90.00
#
_symmetry.space_group_name_H-M   'P 1'
#
loop_
_entity.id
_entity.type
_entity.pdbx_description
1 polymer ?
#
loop_
_entity_poly.entity_id
_entity_poly.type
_entity_poly.pdbx_seq_one_letter_code
_entity_poly.pdbx_strand_id
1 'polypeptide(L)'
;MKPEANTHQLSPDAPTDIGAGSRQLSLTEWTLSMPERACHVPAPPHPELRVERAAVPSYELSHALYNAVGVTVCWTDRRAWHYTDWTKWVENPRLETWVGTVEGTPAGFFELLGHDDGSVEVVLFGLLPQFRGQGVGGAFLSACIEAGWRYSFDVTGRVAAAEEISEVQRVFLLTSTLDHPNALKNYLARGFVVESSEEFDKHVPDPRGSYLDLPFDPRDPRRP
;
A
#
# COMPACT_ATOMS: atom_id res chain seq x y z
N MET A 1 20.70 -12.67 -14.36
CA MET A 1 19.29 -13.03 -14.61
C MET A 1 18.49 -11.85 -14.10
N LYS A 2 17.82 -11.09 -14.99
CA LYS A 2 17.05 -9.92 -14.56
C LYS A 2 15.84 -10.43 -13.76
N PRO A 3 15.48 -9.82 -12.62
CA PRO A 3 14.21 -10.13 -11.98
C PRO A 3 13.12 -9.73 -12.97
N GLU A 4 12.27 -10.70 -13.33
CA GLU A 4 11.01 -10.40 -14.02
C GLU A 4 10.19 -9.59 -13.02
N ALA A 5 10.09 -8.28 -13.28
CA ALA A 5 9.03 -7.49 -12.69
C ALA A 5 7.73 -8.23 -13.01
N ASN A 6 7.04 -8.71 -11.98
CA ASN A 6 5.64 -9.05 -12.11
C ASN A 6 4.94 -7.73 -12.43
N THR A 7 4.95 -7.36 -13.70
CA THR A 7 3.98 -6.47 -14.30
C THR A 7 2.65 -6.95 -13.74
N HIS A 8 1.98 -6.10 -12.96
CA HIS A 8 0.56 -6.30 -12.68
C HIS A 8 -0.12 -6.33 -14.04
N GLN A 9 -0.21 -7.53 -14.60
CA GLN A 9 -0.81 -7.78 -15.89
C GLN A 9 -2.30 -7.63 -15.61
N LEU A 10 -2.78 -6.41 -15.78
CA LEU A 10 -4.17 -6.09 -15.93
C LEU A 10 -4.73 -7.11 -16.92
N SER A 11 -5.60 -8.00 -16.44
CA SER A 11 -6.32 -8.92 -17.29
C SER A 11 -7.01 -8.09 -18.38
N PRO A 12 -6.75 -8.33 -19.68
CA PRO A 12 -7.59 -7.79 -20.72
C PRO A 12 -8.91 -8.54 -20.65
N ASP A 13 -10.02 -7.82 -20.84
CA ASP A 13 -11.38 -8.34 -20.91
C ASP A 13 -12.13 -8.54 -19.58
N ALA A 14 -12.40 -7.41 -18.91
CA ALA A 14 -13.69 -7.20 -18.27
C ALA A 14 -14.42 -6.06 -18.99
N PRO A 15 -15.75 -6.15 -19.24
CA PRO A 15 -16.48 -5.08 -19.91
C PRO A 15 -16.39 -3.80 -19.08
N THR A 16 -15.70 -2.81 -19.63
CA THR A 16 -15.52 -1.49 -19.03
C THR A 16 -16.85 -0.74 -19.08
N ASP A 17 -17.67 -0.88 -18.02
CA ASP A 17 -18.57 0.21 -17.68
C ASP A 17 -17.69 1.37 -17.20
N ILE A 18 -17.28 2.22 -18.14
CA ILE A 18 -16.54 3.45 -17.87
C ILE A 18 -17.54 4.38 -17.17
N GLY A 19 -17.73 4.15 -15.87
CA GLY A 19 -18.76 4.82 -15.08
C GLY A 19 -18.75 6.33 -15.34
N ALA A 20 -19.94 6.90 -15.51
CA ALA A 20 -20.13 8.31 -15.77
C ALA A 20 -19.23 9.17 -14.85
N GLY A 21 -18.32 9.96 -15.45
CA GLY A 21 -17.42 10.84 -14.72
C GLY A 21 -15.96 10.40 -14.61
N SER A 22 -15.52 9.31 -15.27
CA SER A 22 -14.10 8.97 -15.42
C SER A 22 -13.30 10.09 -16.12
N ARG A 23 -12.04 10.30 -15.73
CA ARG A 23 -11.11 11.27 -16.35
C ARG A 23 -9.79 10.61 -16.70
N GLN A 24 -9.23 10.96 -17.85
CA GLN A 24 -7.87 10.58 -18.20
C GLN A 24 -6.88 11.52 -17.50
N LEU A 25 -5.92 10.96 -16.76
CA LEU A 25 -4.85 11.69 -16.08
C LEU A 25 -3.51 11.15 -16.54
N SER A 26 -2.55 12.04 -16.83
CA SER A 26 -1.15 11.66 -17.05
C SER A 26 -0.46 11.54 -15.70
N LEU A 27 0.06 10.34 -15.42
CA LEU A 27 0.68 9.98 -14.15
C LEU A 27 2.16 9.69 -14.34
N THR A 28 2.94 10.02 -13.32
CA THR A 28 4.29 9.45 -13.15
C THR A 28 4.20 8.47 -11.99
N GLU A 29 4.62 7.23 -12.23
CA GLU A 29 4.78 6.21 -11.19
C GLU A 29 6.27 5.96 -10.97
N TRP A 30 6.65 5.78 -9.71
CA TRP A 30 8.00 5.47 -9.28
C TRP A 30 8.01 4.11 -8.59
N THR A 31 8.95 3.26 -9.01
CA THR A 31 9.36 2.13 -8.18
C THR A 31 10.44 2.63 -7.22
N LEU A 32 10.17 2.54 -5.93
CA LEU A 32 11.10 2.91 -4.87
C LEU A 32 11.61 1.65 -4.17
N SER A 33 12.89 1.62 -3.85
CA SER A 33 13.56 0.45 -3.27
C SER A 33 14.43 0.85 -2.08
N MET A 34 14.51 -0.02 -1.08
CA MET A 34 15.43 0.05 0.05
C MET A 34 16.21 -1.28 0.08
N PRO A 35 17.47 -1.30 -0.39
CA PRO A 35 18.22 -2.54 -0.58
C PRO A 35 18.77 -3.12 0.72
N GLU A 36 18.90 -2.31 1.78
CA GLU A 36 19.45 -2.75 3.07
C GLU A 36 18.71 -2.08 4.22
N ARG A 37 18.51 -2.80 5.34
CA ARG A 37 17.88 -2.27 6.55
C ARG A 37 18.61 -1.03 7.09
N ALA A 38 19.93 -0.98 6.94
CA ALA A 38 20.76 0.12 7.38
C ALA A 38 20.45 1.45 6.67
N CYS A 39 19.78 1.42 5.51
CA CYS A 39 19.32 2.62 4.81
C CYS A 39 18.12 3.28 5.50
N HIS A 40 17.39 2.59 6.38
CA HIS A 40 16.21 3.14 7.04
C HIS A 40 16.59 4.35 7.92
N VAL A 41 15.97 5.49 7.63
CA VAL A 41 16.04 6.70 8.44
C VAL A 41 14.71 6.84 9.20
N PRO A 42 14.64 6.43 10.48
CA PRO A 42 13.38 6.42 11.21
C PRO A 42 12.89 7.84 11.49
N ALA A 43 11.57 8.05 11.35
CA ALA A 43 10.93 9.25 11.85
C ALA A 43 10.86 9.24 13.38
N PRO A 44 10.73 10.42 14.03
CA PRO A 44 10.38 10.47 15.44
C PRO A 44 9.09 9.66 15.71
N PRO A 45 9.04 8.88 16.80
CA PRO A 45 7.84 8.12 17.15
C PRO A 45 6.68 9.07 17.48
N HIS A 46 5.46 8.66 17.12
CA HIS A 46 4.25 9.34 17.55
C HIS A 46 3.74 8.69 18.84
N PRO A 47 3.56 9.43 19.95
CA PRO A 47 3.34 8.85 21.28
C PRO A 47 2.06 8.01 21.40
N GLU A 48 1.05 8.34 20.61
CA GLU A 48 -0.26 7.67 20.63
C GLU A 48 -0.41 6.60 19.54
N LEU A 49 0.56 6.50 18.61
CA LEU A 49 0.47 5.56 17.51
C LEU A 49 0.82 4.15 18.00
N ARG A 50 -0.09 3.20 17.77
CA ARG A 50 0.17 1.76 17.89
C ARG A 50 0.05 1.11 16.52
N VAL A 51 0.93 0.16 16.23
CA VAL A 51 0.96 -0.55 14.95
C VAL A 51 0.97 -2.03 15.24
N GLU A 52 -0.06 -2.73 14.76
CA GLU A 52 -0.29 -4.14 15.06
C GLU A 52 -0.64 -4.92 13.80
N ARG A 53 -0.17 -6.17 13.71
CA ARG A 53 -0.54 -7.08 12.63
C ARG A 53 -1.93 -7.64 12.87
N ALA A 54 -2.80 -7.56 11.86
CA ALA A 54 -4.04 -8.31 11.82
C ALA A 54 -3.72 -9.78 11.46
N ALA A 55 -3.47 -10.61 12.47
CA ALA A 55 -3.00 -11.99 12.29
C ALA A 55 -4.09 -12.95 11.76
N VAL A 56 -5.37 -12.59 11.92
CA VAL A 56 -6.50 -13.33 11.35
C VAL A 56 -6.87 -12.68 10.02
N PRO A 57 -6.75 -13.39 8.88
CA PRO A 57 -7.24 -12.89 7.60
C PRO A 57 -8.71 -12.46 7.67
N SER A 58 -9.02 -11.26 7.20
CA SER A 58 -10.39 -10.76 7.15
C SER A 58 -10.60 -9.88 5.94
N TYR A 59 -11.50 -10.33 5.06
CA TYR A 59 -11.98 -9.53 3.93
C TYR A 59 -12.60 -8.23 4.44
N GLU A 60 -13.44 -8.30 5.46
CA GLU A 60 -14.21 -7.17 5.97
C GLU A 60 -13.27 -6.04 6.41
N LEU A 61 -12.19 -6.38 7.12
CA LEU A 61 -11.18 -5.43 7.57
C LEU A 61 -10.43 -4.80 6.40
N SER A 62 -9.80 -5.61 5.54
CA SER A 62 -8.98 -5.09 4.44
C SER A 62 -9.82 -4.31 3.42
N HIS A 63 -11.03 -4.76 3.13
CA HIS A 63 -11.94 -4.06 2.24
C HIS A 63 -12.41 -2.73 2.84
N ALA A 64 -12.79 -2.68 4.13
CA ALA A 64 -13.19 -1.45 4.78
C ALA A 64 -12.04 -0.42 4.81
N LEU A 65 -10.84 -0.86 5.16
CA LEU A 65 -9.66 0.00 5.22
C LEU A 65 -9.19 0.47 3.84
N TYR A 66 -9.16 -0.42 2.84
CA TYR A 66 -8.82 -0.07 1.45
C TYR A 66 -9.68 1.08 0.94
N ASN A 67 -11.00 0.96 1.13
CA ASN A 67 -11.90 1.98 0.66
C ASN A 67 -11.83 3.25 1.52
N ALA A 68 -11.80 3.15 2.85
CA ALA A 68 -11.76 4.31 3.73
C ALA A 68 -10.49 5.17 3.55
N VAL A 69 -9.33 4.52 3.38
CA VAL A 69 -8.06 5.20 3.12
C VAL A 69 -7.94 5.63 1.65
N GLY A 70 -8.24 4.71 0.74
CA GLY A 70 -7.97 4.84 -0.68
C GLY A 70 -8.89 5.80 -1.43
N VAL A 71 -10.11 6.04 -0.94
CA VAL A 71 -11.08 6.89 -1.65
C VAL A 71 -10.55 8.31 -1.89
N THR A 72 -9.75 8.84 -0.96
CA THR A 72 -9.20 10.20 -1.03
C THR A 72 -7.94 10.31 -1.88
N VAL A 73 -7.39 9.19 -2.35
CA VAL A 73 -6.24 9.09 -3.25
C VAL A 73 -6.55 8.21 -4.47
N CYS A 74 -7.84 8.12 -4.80
CA CYS A 74 -8.36 7.46 -6.00
C CYS A 74 -7.91 6.00 -6.18
N TRP A 75 -7.77 5.23 -5.10
CA TRP A 75 -7.61 3.78 -5.21
C TRP A 75 -8.88 3.17 -5.81
N THR A 76 -8.75 2.64 -7.01
CA THR A 76 -9.88 2.03 -7.75
C THR A 76 -9.59 0.62 -8.24
N ASP A 77 -8.34 0.16 -8.14
CA ASP A 77 -7.87 -1.07 -8.78
C ASP A 77 -8.55 -2.33 -8.21
N ARG A 78 -9.02 -2.29 -6.95
CA ARG A 78 -9.76 -3.38 -6.30
C ARG A 78 -11.27 -3.11 -6.23
N ARG A 79 -11.79 -2.08 -6.92
CA ARG A 79 -13.22 -1.74 -6.90
C ARG A 79 -14.12 -2.82 -7.52
N ALA A 80 -13.60 -3.54 -8.50
CA ALA A 80 -14.30 -4.63 -9.17
C ALA A 80 -14.15 -5.98 -8.43
N TRP A 81 -13.31 -6.05 -7.38
CA TRP A 81 -13.10 -7.30 -6.66
C TRP A 81 -14.36 -7.70 -5.90
N HIS A 82 -14.74 -8.96 -6.05
CA HIS A 82 -15.82 -9.57 -5.29
C HIS A 82 -15.27 -10.18 -3.99
N TYR A 83 -16.17 -10.67 -3.14
CA TYR A 83 -15.83 -11.35 -1.90
C TYR A 83 -14.75 -12.44 -2.10
N THR A 84 -14.83 -13.21 -3.18
CA THR A 84 -13.88 -14.28 -3.49
C THR A 84 -12.48 -13.79 -3.80
N ASP A 85 -12.36 -12.66 -4.52
CA ASP A 85 -11.06 -12.10 -4.90
C ASP A 85 -10.35 -11.54 -3.66
N TRP A 86 -11.10 -10.81 -2.83
CA TRP A 86 -10.58 -10.32 -1.56
C TRP A 86 -10.22 -11.43 -0.60
N THR A 87 -11.07 -12.45 -0.46
CA THR A 87 -10.80 -13.60 0.41
C THR A 87 -9.50 -14.27 -0.02
N LYS A 88 -9.35 -14.56 -1.31
CA LYS A 88 -8.10 -15.11 -1.87
C LYS A 88 -6.89 -14.23 -1.59
N TRP A 89 -7.04 -12.91 -1.66
CA TRP A 89 -5.96 -11.96 -1.37
C TRP A 89 -5.54 -12.00 0.09
N VAL A 90 -6.48 -11.86 1.03
CA VAL A 90 -6.17 -11.79 2.46
C VAL A 90 -5.75 -13.14 3.04
N GLU A 91 -6.19 -14.26 2.46
CA GLU A 91 -5.76 -15.61 2.83
C GLU A 91 -4.41 -16.00 2.22
N ASN A 92 -3.80 -15.15 1.40
CA ASN A 92 -2.46 -15.40 0.91
C ASN A 92 -1.48 -15.48 2.10
N PRO A 93 -0.80 -16.62 2.33
CA PRO A 93 0.11 -16.78 3.46
C PRO A 93 1.32 -15.83 3.42
N ARG A 94 1.57 -15.21 2.26
CA ARG A 94 2.64 -14.22 2.06
C ARG A 94 2.17 -12.77 2.22
N LEU A 95 0.91 -12.55 2.57
CA LEU A 95 0.37 -11.22 2.83
C LEU A 95 0.29 -10.99 4.34
N GLU A 96 0.80 -9.86 4.79
CA GLU A 96 0.54 -9.34 6.13
C GLU A 96 -0.24 -8.03 6.04
N THR A 97 -1.39 -7.99 6.71
CA THR A 97 -2.14 -6.74 6.92
C THR A 97 -1.78 -6.16 8.28
N TRP A 98 -1.45 -4.87 8.33
CA TRP A 98 -1.08 -4.16 9.54
C TRP A 98 -1.93 -2.91 9.70
N VAL A 99 -2.37 -2.64 10.93
CA VAL A 99 -3.24 -1.52 11.25
C VAL A 99 -2.53 -0.58 12.22
N GLY A 100 -2.50 0.71 11.86
CA GLY A 100 -2.11 1.78 12.75
C GLY A 100 -3.34 2.32 13.50
N THR A 101 -3.26 2.47 14.80
CA THR A 101 -4.31 3.12 15.61
C THR A 101 -3.73 4.28 16.41
N VAL A 102 -4.53 5.34 16.59
CA VAL A 102 -4.25 6.49 17.46
C VAL A 102 -5.45 6.60 18.40
N GLU A 103 -5.18 6.54 19.70
CA GLU A 103 -6.23 6.56 20.75
C GLU A 103 -7.36 5.56 20.51
N GLY A 104 -7.04 4.38 19.98
CA GLY A 104 -8.01 3.31 19.68
C GLY A 104 -8.79 3.48 18.38
N THR A 105 -8.60 4.58 17.65
CA THR A 105 -9.19 4.79 16.32
C THR A 105 -8.21 4.35 15.25
N PRO A 106 -8.63 3.58 14.21
CA PRO A 106 -7.79 3.32 13.06
C PRO A 106 -7.29 4.62 12.45
N ALA A 107 -5.98 4.76 12.32
CA ALA A 107 -5.33 5.90 11.70
C ALA A 107 -4.95 5.62 10.24
N GLY A 108 -4.68 4.36 9.92
CA GLY A 108 -4.31 3.89 8.60
C GLY A 108 -3.98 2.42 8.62
N PHE A 109 -3.57 1.90 7.47
CA PHE A 109 -3.14 0.52 7.34
C PHE A 109 -2.07 0.40 6.26
N PHE A 110 -1.35 -0.71 6.30
CA PHE A 110 -0.50 -1.13 5.20
C PHE A 110 -0.55 -2.64 5.02
N GLU A 111 -0.24 -3.07 3.81
CA GLU A 111 -0.10 -4.47 3.46
C GLU A 111 1.35 -4.72 3.02
N LEU A 112 1.93 -5.82 3.50
CA LEU A 112 3.23 -6.32 3.08
C LEU A 112 3.02 -7.62 2.31
N LEU A 113 3.60 -7.73 1.12
CA LEU A 113 3.59 -8.95 0.32
C LEU A 113 5.01 -9.46 0.12
N GLY A 114 5.25 -10.70 0.53
CA GLY A 114 6.51 -11.37 0.31
C GLY A 114 6.63 -12.05 -1.06
N HIS A 115 7.76 -11.85 -1.75
CA HIS A 115 8.11 -12.48 -3.02
C HIS A 115 9.18 -13.58 -2.89
N ASP A 116 9.29 -14.45 -3.90
CA ASP A 116 10.22 -15.60 -3.90
C ASP A 116 11.70 -15.21 -4.03
N ASP A 117 12.00 -14.02 -4.55
CA ASP A 117 13.35 -13.47 -4.63
C ASP A 117 13.84 -12.88 -3.29
N GLY A 118 13.03 -13.00 -2.23
CA GLY A 118 13.29 -12.43 -0.91
C GLY A 118 12.97 -10.94 -0.81
N SER A 119 12.37 -10.33 -1.82
CA SER A 119 11.86 -8.96 -1.72
C SER A 119 10.52 -8.90 -0.98
N VAL A 120 10.31 -7.82 -0.24
CA VAL A 120 9.05 -7.50 0.44
C VAL A 120 8.49 -6.23 -0.17
N GLU A 121 7.25 -6.30 -0.64
CA GLU A 121 6.55 -5.17 -1.23
C GLU A 121 5.59 -4.53 -0.24
N VAL A 122 5.62 -3.20 -0.13
CA VAL A 122 4.55 -2.43 0.50
C VAL A 122 3.47 -2.18 -0.55
N VAL A 123 2.53 -3.11 -0.68
CA VAL A 123 1.49 -3.09 -1.74
C VAL A 123 0.42 -2.04 -1.50
N LEU A 124 0.15 -1.72 -0.23
CA LEU A 124 -0.72 -0.63 0.17
C LEU A 124 -0.12 0.07 1.38
N PHE A 125 -0.18 1.40 1.39
CA PHE A 125 0.15 2.19 2.56
C PHE A 125 -0.67 3.47 2.52
N GLY A 126 -1.39 3.77 3.60
CA GLY A 126 -2.06 5.05 3.68
C GLY A 126 -2.68 5.35 5.03
N LEU A 127 -3.02 6.63 5.18
CA LEU A 127 -3.68 7.18 6.36
C LEU A 127 -5.07 7.71 6.01
N LEU A 128 -5.96 7.56 6.99
CA LEU A 128 -7.23 8.25 6.98
C LEU A 128 -7.00 9.77 7.08
N PRO A 129 -7.84 10.59 6.41
CA PRO A 129 -7.61 12.03 6.26
C PRO A 129 -7.40 12.77 7.59
N GLN A 130 -8.16 12.41 8.63
CA GLN A 130 -8.12 13.06 9.93
C GLN A 130 -6.84 12.84 10.73
N PHE A 131 -5.90 12.00 10.27
CA PHE A 131 -4.58 11.78 10.90
C PHE A 131 -3.41 12.38 10.10
N ARG A 132 -3.72 13.06 8.98
CA ARG A 132 -2.70 13.74 8.17
C ARG A 132 -2.25 15.03 8.87
N GLY A 133 -1.00 15.44 8.62
CA GLY A 133 -0.43 16.68 9.18
C GLY A 133 -0.05 16.63 10.66
N GLN A 134 -0.23 15.49 11.34
CA GLN A 134 0.00 15.34 12.79
C GLN A 134 1.27 14.53 13.13
N GLY A 135 2.16 14.32 12.17
CA GLY A 135 3.37 13.51 12.36
C GLY A 135 3.16 11.98 12.31
N VAL A 136 1.91 11.51 12.31
CA VAL A 136 1.54 10.07 12.25
C VAL A 136 2.16 9.37 11.03
N GLY A 137 2.10 9.97 9.83
CA GLY A 137 2.55 9.31 8.60
C GLY A 137 4.04 8.99 8.53
N GLY A 138 4.86 9.77 9.22
CA GLY A 138 6.28 9.48 9.35
C GLY A 138 6.53 8.27 10.25
N ALA A 139 5.96 8.31 11.46
CA ALA A 139 6.10 7.23 12.43
C ALA A 139 5.49 5.92 11.90
N PHE A 140 4.35 6.00 11.20
CA PHE A 140 3.66 4.84 10.65
C PHE A 140 4.44 4.20 9.49
N LEU A 141 5.04 5.01 8.61
CA LEU A 141 5.92 4.48 7.56
C LEU A 141 7.17 3.83 8.14
N SER A 142 7.77 4.41 9.18
CA SER A 142 8.91 3.78 9.85
C SER A 142 8.54 2.43 10.47
N ALA A 143 7.35 2.31 11.07
CA ALA A 143 6.86 1.03 11.56
C ALA A 143 6.59 0.02 10.41
N CYS A 144 6.08 0.48 9.27
CA CYS A 144 5.91 -0.33 8.06
C CYS A 144 7.24 -0.88 7.55
N ILE A 145 8.27 -0.03 7.43
CA ILE A 145 9.61 -0.44 6.99
C ILE A 145 10.22 -1.46 7.96
N GLU A 146 10.12 -1.21 9.27
CA GLU A 146 10.60 -2.17 10.28
C GLU A 146 9.85 -3.50 10.23
N ALA A 147 8.53 -3.48 9.97
CA ALA A 147 7.76 -4.70 9.74
C ALA A 147 8.23 -5.42 8.46
N GLY A 148 8.49 -4.69 7.37
CA GLY A 148 9.03 -5.25 6.13
C GLY A 148 10.39 -5.92 6.31
N TRP A 149 11.31 -5.33 7.07
CA TRP A 149 12.60 -5.95 7.38
C TRP A 149 12.54 -7.07 8.41
N ARG A 150 11.48 -7.12 9.23
CA ARG A 150 11.20 -8.23 10.15
C ARG A 150 10.36 -9.33 9.52
N TYR A 151 9.89 -9.12 8.30
CA TYR A 151 9.05 -10.06 7.58
C TYR A 151 9.78 -11.41 7.48
N SER A 152 9.07 -12.49 7.77
CA SER A 152 9.59 -13.85 7.69
C SER A 152 8.78 -14.64 6.68
N PHE A 153 9.45 -15.17 5.66
CA PHE A 153 8.82 -16.03 4.67
C PHE A 153 8.83 -17.47 5.18
N ASP A 154 7.66 -18.09 5.20
CA ASP A 154 7.55 -19.54 5.06
C ASP A 154 7.47 -19.84 3.56
N VAL A 155 8.63 -20.19 2.97
CA VAL A 155 8.73 -20.51 1.55
C VAL A 155 8.12 -21.86 1.19
N THR A 156 7.68 -22.67 2.17
CA THR A 156 7.15 -24.02 1.95
C THR A 156 5.65 -24.16 2.21
N GLY A 157 5.00 -23.13 2.78
CA GLY A 157 3.58 -23.11 3.11
C GLY A 157 3.20 -24.07 4.25
N ARG A 158 4.18 -24.45 5.07
CA ARG A 158 4.04 -25.24 6.29
C ARG A 158 4.74 -24.49 7.40
N VAL A 159 4.16 -24.45 8.61
CA VAL A 159 4.79 -23.85 9.81
C VAL A 159 6.30 -24.13 9.82
N ALA A 160 7.08 -23.16 9.35
CA ALA A 160 8.46 -23.38 8.98
C ALA A 160 9.26 -23.58 10.26
N ALA A 161 10.13 -24.59 10.28
CA ALA A 161 11.20 -24.61 11.25
C ALA A 161 12.04 -23.34 11.04
N ALA A 162 12.58 -22.75 12.12
CA ALA A 162 13.32 -21.48 12.06
C ALA A 162 14.49 -21.46 11.05
N GLU A 163 14.92 -22.64 10.59
CA GLU A 163 16.01 -22.89 9.64
C GLU A 163 15.60 -22.69 8.16
N GLU A 164 14.31 -22.58 7.84
CA GLU A 164 13.79 -22.41 6.46
C GLU A 164 13.35 -20.96 6.15
N ILE A 165 13.62 -20.02 7.05
CA ILE A 165 13.27 -18.61 6.86
C ILE A 165 14.32 -17.93 5.97
N SER A 166 13.91 -17.53 4.77
CA SER A 166 14.75 -16.71 3.88
C SER A 166 14.90 -15.28 4.41
N GLU A 167 16.11 -14.72 4.29
CA GLU A 167 16.40 -13.34 4.69
C GLU A 167 15.83 -12.33 3.68
N VAL A 168 15.26 -11.24 4.17
CA VAL A 168 14.73 -10.13 3.33
C VAL A 168 15.88 -9.49 2.57
N GLN A 169 15.76 -9.43 1.24
CA GLN A 169 16.79 -8.87 0.36
C GLN A 169 16.57 -7.39 0.06
N ARG A 170 15.32 -6.93 0.09
CA ARG A 170 14.94 -5.51 -0.07
C ARG A 170 13.50 -5.29 0.38
N VAL A 171 13.20 -4.05 0.74
CA VAL A 171 11.81 -3.56 0.84
C VAL A 171 11.56 -2.59 -0.31
N PHE A 172 10.46 -2.72 -1.02
CA PHE A 172 10.15 -1.84 -2.14
C PHE A 172 8.66 -1.48 -2.19
N LEU A 173 8.33 -0.46 -2.98
CA LEU A 173 6.95 -0.02 -3.19
C LEU A 173 6.83 0.74 -4.50
N LEU A 174 5.59 0.85 -4.98
CA LEU A 174 5.22 1.74 -6.07
C LEU A 174 4.45 2.93 -5.49
N THR A 175 4.70 4.12 -6.01
CA THR A 175 3.94 5.33 -5.69
C THR A 175 3.82 6.20 -6.92
N SER A 176 2.76 7.01 -7.03
CA SER A 176 2.53 7.85 -8.20
C SER A 176 2.12 9.27 -7.86
N THR A 177 2.07 10.13 -8.88
CA THR A 177 1.51 11.48 -8.77
C THR A 177 0.01 11.50 -8.44
N LEU A 178 -0.68 10.35 -8.48
CA LEU A 178 -2.06 10.20 -8.02
C LEU A 178 -2.17 10.03 -6.50
N ASP A 179 -1.10 9.58 -5.85
CA ASP A 179 -1.07 9.45 -4.40
C ASP A 179 -1.04 10.84 -3.72
N HIS A 180 -1.13 10.83 -2.39
CA HIS A 180 -1.05 12.05 -1.60
C HIS A 180 0.26 12.83 -1.92
N PRO A 181 0.23 14.18 -2.09
CA PRO A 181 1.40 14.97 -2.52
C PRO A 181 2.67 14.82 -1.66
N ASN A 182 2.50 14.43 -0.39
CA ASN A 182 3.60 14.17 0.53
C ASN A 182 4.16 12.73 0.47
N ALA A 183 3.57 11.80 -0.28
CA ALA A 183 3.92 10.38 -0.29
C ALA A 183 5.38 10.16 -0.71
N LEU A 184 5.75 10.58 -1.93
CA LEU A 184 7.12 10.46 -2.45
C LEU A 184 8.15 11.08 -1.49
N LYS A 185 7.91 12.31 -1.03
CA LYS A 185 8.78 12.99 -0.06
C LYS A 185 8.91 12.20 1.25
N ASN A 186 7.82 11.58 1.71
CA ASN A 186 7.81 10.79 2.93
C ASN A 186 8.70 9.55 2.79
N TYR A 187 8.59 8.82 1.68
CA TYR A 187 9.39 7.64 1.37
C TYR A 187 10.89 7.97 1.27
N LEU A 188 11.25 8.98 0.48
CA LEU A 188 12.65 9.38 0.28
C LEU A 188 13.31 9.80 1.60
N ALA A 189 12.60 10.55 2.44
CA ALA A 189 13.12 10.96 3.75
C ALA A 189 13.31 9.79 4.74
N ARG A 190 12.82 8.59 4.43
CA ARG A 190 12.95 7.37 5.27
C ARG A 190 13.96 6.39 4.69
N GLY A 191 14.66 6.78 3.62
CA GLY A 191 15.77 6.02 3.06
C GLY A 191 15.43 5.18 1.84
N PHE A 192 14.20 5.26 1.31
CA PHE A 192 13.91 4.72 -0.02
C PHE A 192 14.63 5.54 -1.09
N VAL A 193 15.05 4.87 -2.16
CA VAL A 193 15.63 5.49 -3.36
C VAL A 193 14.78 5.16 -4.59
N VAL A 194 14.78 6.06 -5.58
CA VAL A 194 14.11 5.81 -6.86
C VAL A 194 14.92 4.80 -7.66
N GLU A 195 14.32 3.67 -7.99
CA GLU A 195 14.93 2.62 -8.82
C GLU A 195 14.58 2.84 -10.30
N SER A 196 13.31 3.18 -10.57
CA SER A 196 12.79 3.48 -11.91
C SER A 196 11.59 4.42 -11.83
N SER A 197 11.21 4.98 -12.99
CA SER A 197 9.97 5.74 -13.15
C SER A 197 9.38 5.51 -14.53
N GLU A 198 8.05 5.53 -14.61
CA GLU A 198 7.29 5.43 -15.85
C GLU A 198 6.23 6.52 -15.92
N GLU A 199 5.98 7.04 -17.12
CA GLU A 199 4.89 7.98 -17.38
C GLU A 199 3.83 7.30 -18.26
N PHE A 200 2.57 7.39 -17.85
CA PHE A 200 1.46 6.80 -18.59
C PHE A 200 0.15 7.54 -18.33
N ASP A 201 -0.82 7.36 -19.22
CA ASP A 201 -2.17 7.87 -19.03
C ASP A 201 -3.08 6.81 -18.39
N LYS A 202 -3.78 7.17 -17.32
CA LYS A 202 -4.75 6.31 -16.62
C LYS A 202 -6.14 6.94 -16.68
N HIS A 203 -7.15 6.13 -16.99
CA HIS A 203 -8.54 6.50 -16.76
C HIS A 203 -8.87 6.30 -15.29
N VAL A 204 -9.11 7.39 -14.57
CA VAL A 204 -9.43 7.40 -13.15
C VAL A 204 -10.94 7.67 -12.97
N PRO A 205 -11.71 6.65 -12.53
CA PRO A 205 -13.14 6.81 -12.23
C PRO A 205 -13.40 7.94 -11.23
N ASP A 206 -14.63 8.45 -11.20
CA ASP A 206 -15.02 9.39 -10.14
C ASP A 206 -15.13 8.66 -8.80
N PRO A 207 -14.27 8.97 -7.81
CA PRO A 207 -14.29 8.28 -6.52
C PRO A 207 -15.47 8.73 -5.65
N ARG A 208 -16.19 9.79 -6.02
CA ARG A 208 -17.48 10.16 -5.39
C ARG A 208 -18.58 9.15 -5.72
N GLY A 209 -18.40 8.36 -6.78
CA GLY A 209 -19.26 7.20 -7.04
C GLY A 209 -18.98 6.01 -6.10
N SER A 210 -18.04 6.13 -5.15
CA SER A 210 -17.86 5.16 -4.07
C SER A 210 -18.96 5.28 -3.02
N TYR A 211 -19.01 4.34 -2.08
CA TYR A 211 -20.01 4.33 -1.02
C TYR A 211 -19.80 5.43 0.06
N LEU A 212 -18.68 6.17 0.02
CA LEU A 212 -18.31 7.15 1.06
C LEU A 212 -18.86 8.56 0.82
N ASP A 213 -19.63 8.79 -0.25
CA ASP A 213 -20.29 10.07 -0.58
C ASP A 213 -19.40 11.30 -0.29
N LEU A 214 -18.23 11.34 -0.93
CA LEU A 214 -17.22 12.35 -0.63
C LEU A 214 -17.74 13.77 -0.94
N PRO A 215 -17.55 14.76 -0.04
CA PRO A 215 -18.01 16.13 -0.25
C PRO A 215 -17.15 16.91 -1.27
N PHE A 216 -16.12 16.28 -1.85
CA PHE A 216 -15.22 16.87 -2.84
C PHE A 216 -14.69 15.82 -3.82
N ASP A 217 -14.15 16.28 -4.97
CA ASP A 217 -13.48 15.43 -5.95
C ASP A 217 -11.97 15.38 -5.63
N PRO A 218 -11.42 14.26 -5.12
CA PRO A 218 -10.02 14.13 -4.74
C PRO A 218 -9.07 14.10 -5.95
N ARG A 219 -9.59 14.07 -7.18
CA ARG A 219 -8.79 14.26 -8.40
C ARG A 219 -8.50 15.74 -8.68
N ASP A 220 -9.12 16.67 -7.95
CA ASP A 220 -8.86 18.10 -8.13
C ASP A 220 -7.57 18.49 -7.40
N PRO A 221 -6.49 18.85 -8.12
CA PRO A 221 -5.19 19.16 -7.51
C PRO A 221 -5.22 20.42 -6.63
N ARG A 222 -6.31 21.19 -6.65
CA ARG A 222 -6.51 22.39 -5.83
C ARG A 222 -7.02 22.08 -4.43
N ARG A 223 -7.30 20.81 -4.10
CA ARG A 223 -7.79 20.38 -2.78
C ARG A 223 -6.81 19.39 -2.13
N PRO A 224 -6.58 19.51 -0.81
CA PRO A 224 -5.62 18.69 -0.05
C PRO A 224 -6.11 17.26 0.22
#